data_AF-A0A2D7JGD7-F1
#
_entry.id   AF-A0A2D7JGD7-F1
#
_cell.length_a   1.000
_cell.length_b   1.000
_cell.length_c   1.000
_cell.angle_alpha   90.00
_cell.angle_beta   90.00
_cell.angle_gamma   90.00
#
_symmetry.space_group_name_H-M   'P 1'
#
loop_
_entity.id
_entity.type
_entity.pdbx_description
1 polymer ?
#
loop_
_entity_poly.entity_id
_entity_poly.type
_entity_poly.pdbx_seq_one_letter_code
_entity_poly.pdbx_strand_id
1 'polypeptide(L)'
;LKLVCRAFQAASPIGAYLDPVPAAMPGYASDLVMAGGTFIDGSTSEFSADAPLREPFNLFVQGGTHRAHIRLALNRALCALDAAGLINLPQTGES
;
A
#
# COMPACT_ATOMS: atom_id res chain seq x y z
N LEU A 1 -5.75 -2.66 -5.83
CA LEU A 1 -4.37 -2.15 -5.94
C LEU A 1 -4.25 -0.65 -5.64
N LYS A 2 -4.64 0.23 -6.58
CA LYS A 2 -4.46 1.70 -6.46
C LYS A 2 -5.03 2.28 -5.16
N LEU A 3 -6.23 1.85 -4.76
CA LEU A 3 -6.88 2.28 -3.52
C LEU A 3 -6.04 1.95 -2.27
N VAL A 4 -5.48 0.73 -2.22
CA VAL A 4 -4.66 0.27 -1.09
C VAL A 4 -3.32 1.02 -1.06
N CYS A 5 -2.65 1.18 -2.21
CA CYS A 5 -1.41 1.97 -2.28
C CYS A 5 -1.63 3.42 -1.85
N ARG A 6 -2.73 4.06 -2.29
CA ARG A 6 -3.09 5.41 -1.84
C ARG A 6 -3.32 5.47 -0.33
N ALA A 7 -4.03 4.49 0.25
CA ALA A 7 -4.26 4.43 1.68
C ALA A 7 -2.95 4.26 2.48
N PHE A 8 -2.02 3.45 1.97
CA PHE A 8 -0.68 3.29 2.56
C PHE A 8 0.16 4.56 2.44
N GLN A 9 0.19 5.20 1.28
CA GLN A 9 0.88 6.48 1.09
C GLN A 9 0.33 7.55 2.03
N ALA A 10 -0.98 7.65 2.18
CA ALA A 10 -1.61 8.57 3.13
C ALA A 10 -1.29 8.24 4.61
N ALA A 11 -0.84 7.01 4.89
CA ALA A 11 -0.38 6.57 6.21
C ALA A 11 1.12 6.76 6.44
N SER A 12 1.87 7.24 5.45
CA SER A 12 3.31 7.45 5.55
C SER A 12 3.68 8.69 6.38
N PRO A 13 4.86 8.70 7.04
CA PRO A 13 5.34 9.88 7.75
C PRO A 13 5.73 11.03 6.81
N ILE A 14 6.26 10.72 5.62
CA ILE A 14 6.68 11.70 4.62
C ILE A 14 5.79 11.59 3.38
N GLY A 15 5.45 12.73 2.75
CA GLY A 15 4.74 12.75 1.47
C GLY A 15 3.31 12.17 1.50
N ALA A 16 2.66 12.14 2.67
CA ALA A 16 1.33 11.56 2.82
C ALA A 16 0.21 12.27 2.04
N TYR A 17 0.45 13.52 1.63
CA TYR A 17 -0.47 14.31 0.81
C TYR A 17 -0.35 13.99 -0.70
N LEU A 18 0.64 13.18 -1.09
CA LEU A 18 0.86 12.80 -2.47
C LEU A 18 0.03 11.56 -2.83
N ASP A 19 -0.52 11.57 -4.03
CA ASP A 19 -1.25 10.44 -4.59
C ASP A 19 -0.32 9.56 -5.43
N PRO A 20 -0.17 8.26 -5.10
CA PRO A 20 0.68 7.38 -5.88
C PRO A 20 0.03 7.10 -7.24
N VAL A 21 0.76 7.41 -8.30
CA VAL A 21 0.36 7.15 -9.68
C VAL A 21 1.22 6.05 -10.30
N PRO A 22 0.68 5.29 -11.26
CA PRO A 22 1.47 4.30 -11.98
C PRO A 22 2.62 4.94 -12.76
N ALA A 23 3.79 4.31 -12.71
CA ALA A 23 4.96 4.75 -13.45
C ALA A 23 5.76 3.55 -13.99
N ALA A 24 6.41 3.76 -15.13
CA ALA A 24 7.36 2.80 -15.68
C ALA A 24 8.62 2.75 -14.79
N MET A 25 9.06 1.54 -14.44
CA MET A 25 10.28 1.32 -13.67
C MET A 25 11.28 0.50 -14.49
N PRO A 26 12.56 0.89 -14.56
CA PRO A 26 13.58 0.12 -15.26
C PRO A 26 13.62 -1.34 -14.78
N GLY A 27 13.63 -2.29 -15.73
CA GLY A 27 13.66 -3.72 -15.43
C GLY A 27 12.28 -4.38 -15.27
N TYR A 28 11.19 -3.61 -15.28
CA TYR A 28 9.83 -4.15 -15.23
C TYR A 28 9.11 -4.02 -16.57
N ALA A 29 8.39 -5.07 -16.96
CA ALA A 29 7.62 -5.11 -18.21
C ALA A 29 6.28 -4.37 -18.15
N SER A 30 5.85 -3.96 -16.95
CA SER A 30 4.59 -3.27 -16.70
C SER A 30 4.83 -2.13 -15.72
N ASP A 31 4.01 -1.08 -15.84
CA ASP A 31 3.99 0.01 -14.86
C ASP A 31 3.75 -0.51 -13.45
N LEU A 32 4.37 0.16 -12.48
CA LEU A 32 4.23 -0.12 -11.06
C LEU A 32 3.51 1.05 -10.39
N VAL A 33 2.72 0.73 -9.37
CA VAL A 33 2.28 1.71 -8.38
C VAL A 33 3.04 1.45 -7.08
N MET A 34 3.53 2.51 -6.44
CA MET A 34 4.32 2.42 -5.22
C MET A 34 3.80 3.41 -4.17
N ALA A 35 3.69 2.95 -2.94
CA ALA A 35 3.57 3.74 -1.73
C ALA A 35 4.92 3.65 -0.98
N GLY A 36 5.56 4.79 -0.77
CA GLY A 36 6.95 4.85 -0.32
C GLY A 36 7.28 6.18 0.34
N GLY A 37 6.38 6.70 1.17
CA GLY A 37 6.59 7.94 1.92
C GLY A 37 7.58 7.78 3.08
N THR A 38 8.83 7.47 2.76
CA THR A 38 9.90 7.13 3.69
C THR A 38 10.79 8.34 3.98
N PHE A 39 11.50 8.31 5.10
CA PHE A 39 12.46 9.36 5.46
C PHE A 39 13.69 9.33 4.55
N ILE A 40 14.16 8.13 4.20
CA ILE A 40 15.22 7.92 3.23
C ILE A 40 14.60 7.47 1.92
N ASP A 41 14.95 8.15 0.82
CA ASP A 41 14.41 7.84 -0.50
C ASP A 41 14.75 6.42 -0.93
N GLY A 42 13.75 5.69 -1.43
CA GLY A 42 13.88 4.29 -1.82
C GLY A 42 14.08 3.28 -0.68
N SER A 43 13.93 3.68 0.59
CA SER A 43 14.12 2.79 1.74
C SER A 43 13.02 1.73 1.84
N THR A 44 13.40 0.46 1.68
CA THR A 44 12.48 -0.69 1.84
C THR A 44 12.51 -1.29 3.25
N SER A 45 13.42 -0.81 4.11
CA SER A 45 13.40 -1.10 5.56
C SER A 45 12.29 -0.33 6.28
N GLU A 46 11.93 0.85 5.74
CA GLU A 46 10.75 1.60 6.15
C GLU A 46 9.49 1.05 5.47
N PHE A 47 8.32 1.40 6.03
CA PHE A 47 7.05 0.85 5.55
C PHE A 47 6.78 1.31 4.11
N SER A 48 6.66 0.35 3.21
CA SER A 48 6.44 0.59 1.78
C SER A 48 5.59 -0.52 1.18
N ALA A 49 4.99 -0.23 0.04
CA ALA A 49 4.29 -1.22 -0.75
C ALA A 49 4.32 -0.89 -2.24
N ASP A 50 4.55 -1.89 -3.07
CA ASP A 50 4.58 -1.73 -4.52
C ASP A 50 3.95 -2.92 -5.23
N ALA A 51 3.47 -2.67 -6.44
CA ALA A 51 2.76 -3.67 -7.22
C ALA A 51 2.75 -3.37 -8.71
N PRO A 52 3.02 -4.38 -9.55
CA PRO A 52 2.89 -4.22 -10.99
C PRO A 52 1.40 -4.13 -11.37
N LEU A 53 1.07 -3.25 -12.30
CA LEU A 53 -0.26 -3.15 -12.93
C LEU A 53 -0.49 -4.24 -13.97
N ARG A 54 -0.30 -5.50 -13.54
CA ARG A 54 -0.61 -6.67 -14.33
C ARG A 54 -1.22 -7.73 -13.45
N GLU A 55 -2.06 -8.57 -14.03
CA GLU A 55 -2.63 -9.73 -13.34
C GLU A 55 -1.51 -10.64 -12.78
N PRO A 56 -1.63 -11.16 -11.54
CA PRO A 56 -2.80 -11.12 -10.65
C PRO A 56 -2.86 -9.91 -9.68
N PHE A 57 -2.24 -8.79 -10.03
CA PHE A 57 -2.24 -7.54 -9.24
C PHE A 57 -1.71 -7.73 -7.81
N ASN A 58 -0.66 -8.54 -7.68
CA ASN A 58 -0.01 -8.81 -6.39
C ASN A 58 0.59 -7.53 -5.82
N LEU A 59 0.21 -7.22 -4.58
CA LEU A 59 0.78 -6.12 -3.80
C LEU A 59 1.81 -6.68 -2.82
N PHE A 60 3.05 -6.25 -2.97
CA PHE A 60 4.11 -6.54 -2.02
C PHE A 60 4.11 -5.44 -0.96
N VAL A 61 3.90 -5.83 0.29
CA VAL A 61 3.92 -4.91 1.45
C VAL A 61 5.07 -5.33 2.34
N GLN A 62 5.99 -4.41 2.61
CA GLN A 62 7.25 -4.74 3.27
C GLN A 62 7.75 -3.60 4.16
N GLY A 63 8.78 -3.93 4.94
CA GLY A 63 9.41 -3.00 5.87
C GLY A 63 8.47 -2.55 6.99
N GLY A 64 8.91 -1.49 7.67
CA GLY A 64 8.22 -0.90 8.80
C GLY A 64 9.09 -0.93 10.05
N THR A 65 9.54 0.25 10.45
CA THR A 65 10.39 0.44 11.64
C THR A 65 9.63 0.18 12.94
N HIS A 66 8.30 0.34 12.91
CA HIS A 66 7.43 0.19 14.08
C HIS A 66 6.17 -0.56 13.71
N ARG A 67 5.85 -1.63 14.47
CA ARG A 67 4.62 -2.42 14.28
C ARG A 67 3.34 -1.57 14.37
N ALA A 68 3.35 -0.51 15.17
CA ALA A 68 2.22 0.41 15.29
C ALA A 68 1.91 1.13 13.96
N HIS A 69 2.94 1.55 13.22
CA HIS A 69 2.78 2.20 11.92
C HIS A 69 2.14 1.25 10.91
N ILE A 70 2.61 0.01 10.84
CA ILE A 70 2.04 -1.04 9.98
C ILE A 70 0.56 -1.26 10.31
N ARG A 71 0.21 -1.36 11.60
CA ARG A 71 -1.19 -1.55 12.03
C ARG A 71 -2.08 -0.38 11.60
N LEU A 72 -1.60 0.86 11.73
CA LEU A 72 -2.33 2.05 11.30
C LEU A 72 -2.55 2.05 9.78
N ALA A 73 -1.53 1.70 9.01
CA ALA A 73 -1.62 1.64 7.55
C ALA A 73 -2.59 0.56 7.07
N LEU A 74 -2.53 -0.65 7.66
CA LEU A 74 -3.48 -1.73 7.37
C LEU A 74 -4.92 -1.36 7.72
N ASN A 75 -5.15 -0.77 8.89
CA ASN A 75 -6.47 -0.29 9.27
C ASN A 75 -7.01 0.73 8.26
N ARG A 76 -6.19 1.68 7.83
CA ARG A 76 -6.60 2.67 6.81
C ARG A 76 -6.92 2.02 5.46
N ALA A 77 -6.13 1.04 5.03
CA ALA A 77 -6.40 0.32 3.79
C ALA A 77 -7.72 -0.47 3.85
N LEU A 78 -7.99 -1.14 4.97
CA LEU A 78 -9.26 -1.84 5.19
C LEU A 78 -10.43 -0.88 5.21
N CYS A 79 -10.36 0.23 5.96
CA CYS A 79 -11.41 1.25 5.95
C CYS A 79 -11.66 1.82 4.54
N ALA A 80 -10.61 2.05 3.76
CA ALA A 80 -10.75 2.54 2.39
C ALA A 80 -11.42 1.51 1.47
N LEU A 81 -11.06 0.24 1.59
CA LEU A 81 -11.69 -0.85 0.83
C LEU A 81 -13.16 -1.04 1.22
N ASP A 82 -13.48 -0.94 2.51
CA ASP A 82 -14.85 -1.03 3.04
C ASP A 82 -15.72 0.10 2.51
N ALA A 83 -15.24 1.35 2.62
CA ALA A 83 -15.94 2.52 2.09
C ALA A 83 -16.16 2.46 0.57
N ALA A 84 -15.29 1.75 -0.16
CA ALA A 84 -15.44 1.52 -1.60
C ALA A 84 -16.34 0.33 -1.95
N GLY A 85 -16.88 -0.41 -0.96
CA GLY A 85 -17.68 -1.62 -1.18
C GLY A 85 -16.88 -2.78 -1.78
N LEU A 86 -15.55 -2.78 -1.61
CA LEU A 86 -14.63 -3.78 -2.17
C LEU A 86 -14.23 -4.86 -1.15
N ILE A 87 -14.80 -4.82 0.06
CA ILE A 87 -14.68 -5.88 1.06
C ILE A 87 -15.94 -6.72 0.99
N ASN A 88 -15.79 -7.99 0.64
CA ASN A 88 -16.82 -8.99 0.80
C ASN A 88 -16.25 -10.13 1.65
N LEU A 89 -16.15 -9.89 2.96
CA LEU A 89 -15.68 -10.89 3.90
C LEU A 89 -16.91 -11.67 4.40
N PRO A 90 -17.03 -12.99 4.14
CA PRO A 90 -17.73 -13.82 5.11
C PRO A 90 -16.99 -13.64 6.44
N GLN A 91 -17.71 -13.35 7.52
CA GLN A 91 -17.13 -13.31 8.87
C GLN A 91 -16.69 -14.73 9.25
N THR A 92 -15.51 -15.17 8.78
CA THR A 92 -14.87 -16.38 9.27
C THR A 92 -14.21 -16.04 10.60
N GLY A 93 -15.06 -16.00 11.62
CA GLY A 93 -14.73 -15.73 13.01
C GLY A 93 -15.97 -16.04 13.84
N GLU A 94 -16.40 -17.30 13.83
CA GLU A 94 -17.23 -17.78 14.92
C GLU A 94 -16.38 -17.81 16.21
N SER A 95 -16.92 -17.14 17.24
CA SER A 95 -16.57 -17.13 18.67
C SER A 95 -15.31 -16.38 19.10
#